data_AF-A0A9D6SE47-F1
#
_entry.id   AF-A0A9D6SE47-F1
#
_cell.length_a   1.000
_cell.length_b   1.000
_cell.length_c   1.000
_cell.angle_alpha   90.00
_cell.angle_beta   90.00
_cell.angle_gamma   90.00
#
_symmetry.space_group_name_H-M   'P 1'
#
loop_
_entity.id
_entity.type
_entity.pdbx_description
1 polymer ?
#
loop_
_entity_poly.entity_id
_entity_poly.type
_entity_poly.pdbx_seq_one_letter_code
_entity_poly.pdbx_strand_id
1 'polypeptide(L)'
;MLTDTHPDAERVQIEGLRALSPWQKIELMSELTSAARGLALAGLRARFPDASPKELQRRLATLCLGADLAEKVYGPEPAPPTVL
;
A
#
# COMPACT_ATOMS: atom_id res chain seq x y z
N MET A 1 -3.38 -3.12 -20.21
CA MET A 1 -3.95 -1.77 -20.43
C MET A 1 -5.00 -1.55 -19.35
N LEU A 2 -4.99 -0.40 -18.68
CA LEU A 2 -6.00 -0.02 -17.70
C LEU A 2 -7.31 0.27 -18.46
N THR A 3 -8.23 -0.69 -18.52
CA THR A 3 -9.47 -0.57 -19.30
C THR A 3 -10.41 0.54 -18.79
N ASP A 4 -10.21 1.00 -17.55
CA ASP A 4 -10.96 2.09 -16.92
C ASP A 4 -10.33 3.48 -17.14
N THR A 5 -9.12 3.55 -17.68
CA THR A 5 -8.40 4.82 -17.92
C THR A 5 -8.36 5.13 -19.41
N HIS A 6 -8.91 6.28 -19.80
CA HIS A 6 -8.87 6.73 -21.20
C HIS A 6 -7.41 6.93 -21.66
N PRO A 7 -7.03 6.53 -22.89
CA PRO A 7 -5.65 6.62 -23.36
C PRO A 7 -5.02 8.02 -23.26
N ASP A 8 -5.81 9.07 -23.51
CA ASP A 8 -5.33 10.45 -23.37
C ASP A 8 -5.00 10.84 -21.93
N ALA A 9 -5.76 10.32 -20.95
CA ALA A 9 -5.47 10.56 -19.54
C ALA A 9 -4.20 9.81 -19.09
N GLU A 10 -4.03 8.56 -19.54
CA GLU A 10 -2.80 7.80 -19.32
C GLU A 10 -1.59 8.52 -19.93
N ARG A 11 -1.73 9.07 -21.14
CA ARG A 11 -0.67 9.85 -21.79
C ARG A 11 -0.28 11.08 -20.98
N VAL A 12 -1.25 11.88 -20.51
CA VAL A 12 -0.98 13.06 -19.66
C VAL A 12 -0.26 12.66 -18.37
N GLN A 13 -0.70 11.57 -17.72
CA GLN A 13 -0.05 11.07 -16.51
C GLN A 13 1.41 10.68 -16.77
N ILE A 14 1.67 9.91 -17.82
CA ILE A 14 3.02 9.46 -18.18
C ILE A 14 3.93 10.65 -18.50
N GLU A 15 3.45 11.59 -19.31
CA GLU A 15 4.22 12.79 -19.69
C GLU A 15 4.52 13.66 -18.47
N GLY A 16 3.53 13.88 -17.59
CA GLY A 16 3.72 14.61 -16.34
C GLY A 16 4.78 13.97 -15.43
N LEU A 17 4.71 12.64 -15.23
CA LEU A 17 5.69 11.91 -14.44
C LEU A 17 7.09 11.93 -15.06
N ARG A 18 7.21 11.97 -16.39
CA ARG A 18 8.51 12.06 -17.09
C ARG A 18 9.15 13.44 -16.95
N ALA A 19 8.35 14.49 -16.84
CA ALA A 19 8.82 15.87 -16.70
C ALA A 19 9.35 16.19 -15.28
N LEU A 20 8.98 15.41 -14.26
CA LEU A 20 9.48 15.59 -12.90
C LEU A 20 10.99 15.35 -12.80
N SER A 21 11.68 16.20 -12.06
CA SER A 21 13.04 15.92 -11.63
C SER A 21 13.10 14.68 -10.71
N PRO A 22 14.26 14.02 -10.56
CA PRO A 22 14.36 12.81 -9.75
C PRO A 22 13.88 12.98 -8.30
N TRP A 23 14.20 14.09 -7.65
CA TRP A 23 13.82 14.32 -6.25
C TRP A 23 12.30 14.55 -6.10
N GLN A 24 11.67 15.30 -7.01
CA GLN A 24 10.21 15.52 -7.02
C GLN A 24 9.47 14.21 -7.23
N LYS A 25 10.02 13.34 -8.09
CA LYS A 25 9.45 12.01 -8.32
C LYS A 25 9.53 11.15 -7.06
N ILE A 26 10.64 11.17 -6.32
CA ILE A 26 10.79 10.44 -5.06
C ILE A 26 9.82 10.98 -4.00
N GLU A 27 9.66 12.30 -3.92
CA GLU A 27 8.71 12.95 -3.00
C GLU A 27 7.27 12.51 -3.31
N LEU A 28 6.84 12.63 -4.57
CA LEU A 28 5.52 12.18 -5.01
C LEU A 28 5.29 10.69 -4.73
N MET A 29 6.27 9.82 -5.02
CA MET A 29 6.16 8.39 -4.73
C MET A 29 6.08 8.11 -3.23
N SER A 30 6.76 8.89 -2.40
CA SER A 30 6.70 8.76 -0.94
C SER A 30 5.32 9.13 -0.40
N GLU A 31 4.73 10.21 -0.91
CA GLU A 31 3.35 10.62 -0.59
C GLU A 31 2.34 9.55 -1.00
N LEU A 32 2.42 9.05 -2.24
CA LEU A 32 1.56 7.98 -2.75
C LEU A 32 1.68 6.71 -1.91
N THR A 33 2.89 6.34 -1.50
CA THR A 33 3.11 5.18 -0.63
C THR A 33 2.48 5.37 0.75
N SER A 34 2.57 6.59 1.32
CA SER A 34 1.93 6.92 2.58
C SER A 34 0.40 6.83 2.48
N ALA A 35 -0.18 7.40 1.42
CA ALA A 35 -1.61 7.34 1.15
C ALA A 35 -2.11 5.90 0.96
N ALA A 36 -1.39 5.09 0.18
CA ALA A 36 -1.72 3.68 -0.04
C ALA A 36 -1.72 2.87 1.27
N ARG A 37 -0.72 3.09 2.14
CA ARG A 37 -0.69 2.47 3.48
C ARG A 37 -1.84 2.94 4.37
N GLY A 38 -2.24 4.22 4.28
CA GLY A 38 -3.40 4.75 4.99
C GLY A 38 -4.70 4.07 4.57
N LEU A 39 -4.91 3.88 3.26
CA LEU A 39 -6.06 3.15 2.72
C LEU A 39 -6.05 1.67 3.15
N ALA A 40 -4.90 1.02 3.06
CA ALA A 40 -4.75 -0.37 3.51
C ALA A 40 -5.09 -0.51 5.01
N LEU A 41 -4.61 0.41 5.85
CA LEU A 41 -4.90 0.41 7.28
C LEU A 41 -6.39 0.65 7.57
N ALA A 42 -7.06 1.53 6.82
CA ALA A 42 -8.50 1.73 6.92
C ALA A 42 -9.27 0.44 6.57
N GLY A 43 -8.88 -0.25 5.49
CA GLY A 43 -9.44 -1.54 5.13
C GLY A 43 -9.22 -2.62 6.19
N LEU A 44 -8.04 -2.66 6.81
CA LEU A 44 -7.75 -3.58 7.92
C LEU A 44 -8.63 -3.31 9.14
N ARG A 45 -8.83 -2.04 9.52
CA ARG A 45 -9.74 -1.67 10.61
C ARG A 45 -11.19 -2.12 10.34
N ALA A 46 -11.64 -1.99 9.10
CA ALA A 46 -12.98 -2.44 8.71
C ALA A 46 -13.13 -3.97 8.77
N ARG A 47 -12.09 -4.73 8.40
CA ARG A 47 -12.12 -6.20 8.41
C ARG A 47 -11.86 -6.81 9.79
N PHE A 48 -11.10 -6.12 10.64
CA PHE A 48 -10.68 -6.57 11.96
C PHE A 48 -11.02 -5.50 13.01
N PRO A 49 -12.31 -5.30 13.33
CA PRO A 49 -12.75 -4.20 14.20
C PRO A 49 -12.18 -4.30 15.62
N ASP A 50 -11.92 -5.51 16.12
CA ASP A 50 -11.40 -5.75 17.47
C ASP A 50 -9.87 -5.83 17.54
N ALA A 51 -9.17 -5.68 16.41
CA ALA A 51 -7.71 -5.76 16.38
C ALA A 51 -7.07 -4.55 17.08
N SER A 52 -6.11 -4.84 17.95
CA SER A 52 -5.28 -3.82 18.57
C SER A 52 -4.41 -3.09 17.53
N PRO A 53 -3.91 -1.88 17.85
CA PRO A 53 -3.02 -1.15 16.95
C PRO A 53 -1.77 -1.95 16.52
N LYS A 54 -1.24 -2.79 17.41
CA LYS A 54 -0.08 -3.66 17.11
C LYS A 54 -0.44 -4.76 16.12
N GLU A 55 -1.61 -5.38 16.27
CA GLU A 55 -2.09 -6.39 15.32
C GLU A 55 -2.36 -5.76 13.96
N LEU A 56 -2.99 -4.58 13.91
CA LEU A 56 -3.19 -3.86 12.65
C LEU A 56 -1.87 -3.51 11.96
N GLN A 57 -0.85 -3.07 12.72
CA GLN A 57 0.49 -2.83 12.18
C GLN A 57 1.12 -4.12 11.65
N ARG A 58 0.99 -5.23 12.39
CA ARG A 58 1.50 -6.54 11.95
C ARG A 58 0.83 -6.99 10.65
N ARG A 59 -0.48 -6.84 10.55
CA ARG A 59 -1.27 -7.17 9.34
C ARG A 59 -0.92 -6.27 8.16
N LEU A 60 -0.68 -4.98 8.40
CA LEU A 60 -0.19 -4.05 7.38
C LEU A 60 1.18 -4.46 6.84
N ALA A 61 2.07 -4.98 7.70
CA ALA A 61 3.35 -5.52 7.25
C ALA A 61 3.19 -6.70 6.27
N THR A 62 2.21 -7.59 6.49
CA THR A 62 1.87 -8.66 5.54
C THR A 62 1.48 -8.09 4.18
N LEU A 63 0.67 -7.03 4.13
CA LEU A 63 0.26 -6.39 2.87
C LEU A 63 1.43 -5.70 2.14
N CYS A 64 2.35 -5.09 2.89
CA CYS A 64 3.47 -4.33 2.32
C CYS A 64 4.66 -5.21 1.88
N LEU A 65 4.95 -6.27 2.64
CA LEU A 65 6.17 -7.07 2.48
C LEU A 65 5.90 -8.50 1.96
N GLY A 66 4.64 -8.94 1.99
CA GLY A 66 4.28 -10.35 1.86
C GLY A 66 4.40 -11.11 3.19
N ALA A 67 3.72 -12.25 3.28
CA ALA A 67 3.64 -13.06 4.51
C ALA A 67 5.01 -13.49 5.03
N ASP A 68 5.86 -14.07 4.16
CA ASP A 68 7.16 -14.63 4.54
C ASP A 68 8.10 -13.60 5.16
N LEU A 69 8.23 -12.42 4.54
CA LEU A 69 9.12 -11.38 5.02
C LEU A 69 8.54 -10.66 6.23
N ALA A 70 7.23 -10.45 6.26
CA ALA A 70 6.57 -9.87 7.41
C ALA A 70 6.70 -10.77 8.64
N GLU A 71 6.65 -12.10 8.48
CA GLU A 71 6.85 -13.03 9.59
C GLU A 71 8.27 -12.98 10.14
N LYS A 72 9.28 -12.98 9.26
CA LYS A 72 10.69 -12.90 9.68
C LYS A 72 11.02 -11.63 10.45
N VAL A 73 10.40 -10.50 10.09
CA VAL A 73 10.72 -9.18 10.67
C VAL A 73 9.81 -8.82 11.85
N TYR A 74 8.53 -9.17 11.79
CA TYR A 74 7.51 -8.74 12.76
C TYR A 74 6.89 -9.91 13.57
N GLY A 75 7.31 -11.15 13.33
CA GLY A 75 6.79 -12.34 14.01
C GLY A 75 5.51 -12.91 13.37
N PRO A 76 4.89 -13.94 13.96
CA PRO A 76 3.71 -14.58 13.40
C PRO A 76 2.51 -13.63 13.30
N GLU A 77 1.66 -13.81 12.29
CA GLU A 77 0.41 -13.07 12.14
C GLU A 77 -0.72 -13.72 12.97
N PRO A 78 -1.60 -12.94 13.65
CA PRO A 78 -2.77 -13.49 14.34
C PRO A 78 -3.82 -14.05 13.38
N ALA A 79 -4.51 -15.11 13.79
CA ALA A 79 -5.66 -15.64 13.06
C ALA A 79 -6.87 -14.67 13.12
N PRO A 80 -7.73 -14.61 12.09
CA PRO A 80 -7.58 -15.24 10.78
C PRO A 80 -6.57 -14.45 9.90
N PRO A 81 -6.00 -15.05 8.84
CA PRO A 81 -4.95 -14.43 8.03
C PRO A 81 -5.44 -13.18 7.29
N THR A 82 -4.52 -12.25 7.04
CA THR A 82 -4.83 -10.98 6.36
C THR A 82 -5.10 -11.15 4.88
N VAL A 83 -4.39 -12.06 4.22
CA VAL A 83 -4.57 -12.43 2.81
C VAL A 83 -4.98 -13.91 2.80
N LEU A 84 -6.00 -14.25 1.98
CA LEU A 84 -6.47 -15.62 1.82
C LEU A 84 -5.43 -16.49 1.10
#